data_AF-A0A6A4Z7I5-F1
#
_entry.id   AF-A0A6A4Z7I5-F1
#
_cell.length_a   1.000
_cell.length_b   1.000
_cell.length_c   1.000
_cell.angle_alpha   90.00
_cell.angle_beta   90.00
_cell.angle_gamma   90.00
#
_symmetry.space_group_name_H-M   'P 1'
#
loop_
_entity.id
_entity.type
_entity.pdbx_description
1 polymer ?
#
loop_
_entity_poly.entity_id
_entity_poly.type
_entity_poly.pdbx_seq_one_letter_code
_entity_poly.pdbx_strand_id
1 'polypeptide(L)'
;TLPGILEWVVKNTAANIEAGLPTWSEQGLFFCKSKQEAFQAVVEEHWALKDLYELPVRVQKLSSYVANQVETDYDGIDMAKLIADQCASLGAEVDMTLSYGEECERELQVEEEEQQEKDVEMREQKPRVEASWNYSSILTAKSAQDVQTTVVPLAEGMPQLWGLGDVAWPATIFGTTSFFITLASKTTLKYARVVDSVALFPNGDVLLLSDKEADAALELVWARPSRSVLGLLWGRLNPQFTLENVAMLHHAADGTPSPMAIDNEVALALLNGVTRFDATTQPSLKALLAKPLARVAISNLIDARGEGRNWIESDLEKACKLMELVDVANE
;
A
#
# COMPACT_ATOMS: atom_id res chain seq x y z
N THR A 1 15.74 20.57 35.70
CA THR A 1 15.33 21.73 36.52
C THR A 1 14.79 22.81 35.59
N LEU A 2 13.94 23.73 36.07
CA LEU A 2 13.40 24.83 35.23
C LEU A 2 14.50 25.62 34.46
N PRO A 3 15.67 25.92 35.05
CA PRO A 3 16.77 26.56 34.33
C PRO A 3 17.33 25.73 33.16
N GLY A 4 17.45 24.40 33.32
CA GLY A 4 17.96 23.53 32.25
C GLY A 4 16.98 23.37 31.08
N ILE A 5 15.66 23.49 31.33
CA ILE A 5 14.65 23.50 30.26
C ILE A 5 14.74 24.82 29.48
N LEU A 6 14.89 25.96 30.18
CA LEU A 6 15.03 27.26 29.53
C LEU A 6 16.31 27.35 28.69
N GLU A 7 17.43 26.86 29.21
CA GLU A 7 18.69 26.78 28.47
C GLU A 7 18.54 25.91 27.22
N TRP A 8 17.87 24.76 27.33
CA TRP A 8 17.57 23.90 26.18
C TRP A 8 16.67 24.60 25.15
N VAL A 9 15.60 25.28 25.58
CA VAL A 9 14.70 26.01 24.66
C VAL A 9 15.45 27.13 23.93
N VAL A 10 16.25 27.92 24.65
CA VAL A 10 17.05 29.00 24.05
C VAL A 10 18.05 28.43 23.05
N LYS A 11 18.73 27.33 23.39
CA LYS A 11 19.70 26.69 22.49
C LYS A 11 19.05 26.13 21.22
N ASN A 12 17.91 25.46 21.33
CA ASN A 12 17.18 24.97 20.16
C ASN A 12 16.62 26.11 19.31
N THR A 13 16.17 27.20 19.95
CA THR A 13 15.67 28.37 19.22
C THR A 13 16.80 29.04 18.45
N ALA A 14 17.98 29.19 19.06
CA ALA A 14 19.17 29.70 18.39
C ALA A 14 19.58 28.79 17.21
N ALA A 15 19.67 27.48 17.43
CA ALA A 15 20.01 26.52 16.37
C ALA A 15 19.00 26.54 15.21
N ASN A 16 17.70 26.65 15.49
CA ASN A 16 16.66 26.74 14.46
C ASN A 16 16.75 28.05 13.67
N ILE A 17 17.10 29.16 14.32
CA ILE A 17 17.33 30.44 13.65
C ILE A 17 18.56 30.35 12.75
N GLU A 18 19.67 29.80 13.24
CA GLU A 18 20.90 29.60 12.47
C GLU A 18 20.67 28.71 11.24
N ALA A 19 19.88 27.63 11.39
CA ALA A 19 19.52 26.75 10.29
C ALA A 19 18.58 27.42 9.26
N GLY A 20 17.68 28.30 9.69
CA GLY A 20 16.71 28.96 8.82
C GLY A 20 17.22 30.21 8.09
N LEU A 21 18.22 30.90 8.65
CA LEU A 21 18.76 32.15 8.12
C LEU A 21 19.30 32.07 6.69
N PRO A 22 20.05 31.02 6.28
CA PRO A 22 20.50 30.85 4.90
C PRO A 22 19.33 30.81 3.91
N THR A 23 18.37 29.90 4.12
CA THR A 23 17.19 29.76 3.25
C THR A 23 16.36 31.04 3.19
N TRP A 24 16.14 31.70 4.33
CA TRP A 24 15.42 32.97 4.37
C TRP A 24 16.10 34.05 3.53
N SER A 25 17.42 34.18 3.64
CA SER A 25 18.18 35.18 2.89
C SER A 25 18.16 34.91 1.38
N GLU A 26 18.30 33.65 0.96
CA GLU A 26 18.25 33.25 -0.45
C GLU A 26 16.88 33.50 -1.07
N GLN A 27 15.81 33.09 -0.38
CA GLN A 27 14.44 33.35 -0.83
C GLN A 27 14.13 34.85 -0.86
N GLY A 28 14.64 35.61 0.11
CA GLY A 28 14.51 37.07 0.14
C GLY A 28 15.20 37.74 -1.04
N LEU A 29 16.42 37.32 -1.38
CA LEU A 29 17.16 37.81 -2.55
C LEU A 29 16.46 37.42 -3.85
N PHE A 30 16.01 36.16 -3.98
CA PHE A 30 15.25 35.72 -5.13
C PHE A 30 13.96 36.53 -5.32
N PHE A 31 13.23 36.78 -4.24
CA PHE A 31 12.04 37.64 -4.24
C PHE A 31 12.39 39.05 -4.75
N CYS A 32 13.49 39.64 -4.28
CA CYS A 32 13.98 40.93 -4.78
C CYS A 32 14.22 40.90 -6.30
N LYS A 33 14.84 39.85 -6.82
CA LYS A 33 15.05 39.65 -8.28
C LYS A 33 13.73 39.61 -9.03
N SER A 34 12.79 38.79 -8.55
CA SER A 34 11.50 38.52 -9.21
C SER A 34 10.61 39.76 -9.38
N LYS A 35 10.88 40.82 -8.61
CA LYS A 35 10.14 42.09 -8.67
C LYS A 35 10.69 43.07 -9.71
N GLN A 36 11.84 42.79 -10.32
CA GLN A 36 12.42 43.66 -11.35
C GLN A 36 11.73 43.42 -12.70
N GLU A 37 11.50 44.50 -13.48
CA GLU A 37 10.82 44.43 -14.79
C GLU A 37 11.57 43.57 -15.83
N ALA A 38 12.89 43.40 -15.68
CA ALA A 38 13.74 42.59 -16.56
C ALA A 38 13.91 41.12 -16.09
N PHE A 39 13.18 40.69 -15.07
CA PHE A 39 13.28 39.33 -14.56
C PHE A 39 12.75 38.32 -15.59
N GLN A 40 13.63 37.50 -16.14
CA GLN A 40 13.21 36.34 -16.92
C GLN A 40 12.62 35.29 -15.98
N ALA A 41 11.35 34.92 -16.21
CA ALA A 41 10.68 33.85 -15.47
C ALA A 41 11.28 32.46 -15.72
N VAL A 42 12.15 32.34 -16.73
CA VAL A 42 12.87 31.12 -17.07
C VAL A 42 14.26 31.22 -16.45
N VAL A 43 14.49 30.41 -15.42
CA VAL A 43 15.83 30.22 -14.84
C VAL A 43 16.62 29.33 -15.80
N GLU A 44 17.82 29.77 -16.19
CA GLU A 44 18.71 28.94 -17.00
C GLU A 44 19.30 27.85 -16.11
N GLU A 45 18.87 26.61 -16.32
CA GLU A 45 19.33 25.47 -15.53
C GLU A 45 20.78 25.11 -15.92
N HIS A 46 21.68 25.15 -14.93
CA HIS A 46 23.07 24.77 -15.12
C HIS A 46 23.24 23.25 -14.96
N TRP A 47 23.28 22.55 -16.09
CA TRP A 47 23.42 21.08 -16.15
C TRP A 47 24.87 20.57 -16.21
N ALA A 48 25.86 21.40 -15.90
CA ALA A 48 27.25 20.95 -15.99
C ALA A 48 27.54 19.94 -14.87
N LEU A 49 28.25 18.85 -15.20
CA LEU A 49 28.56 17.77 -14.26
C LEU A 49 29.27 18.26 -12.98
N LYS A 50 30.06 19.34 -13.09
CA LYS A 50 30.72 20.00 -11.95
C LYS A 50 29.70 20.66 -11.01
N ASP A 51 28.65 21.27 -11.53
CA ASP A 51 27.67 22.01 -10.73
C ASP A 51 26.73 21.02 -9.98
N LEU A 52 26.61 19.79 -10.50
CA LEU A 52 25.77 18.71 -9.94
C LEU A 52 26.52 17.74 -9.00
N TYR A 53 27.84 17.60 -9.13
CA TYR A 53 28.62 16.56 -8.41
C TYR A 53 29.90 17.08 -7.75
N GLU A 54 30.23 18.36 -7.84
CA GLU A 54 31.36 18.92 -7.08
C GLU A 54 30.98 19.06 -5.61
N LEU A 55 31.75 18.43 -4.73
CA LEU A 55 31.58 18.55 -3.29
C LEU A 55 31.68 20.04 -2.87
N PRO A 56 30.86 20.53 -1.94
CA PRO A 56 31.00 21.88 -1.40
C PRO A 56 32.37 22.04 -0.71
N VAL A 57 33.38 22.56 -1.42
CA VAL A 57 34.74 22.66 -0.84
C VAL A 57 34.89 23.88 0.08
N ARG A 58 33.90 24.78 0.17
CA ARG A 58 34.05 26.03 0.93
C ARG A 58 32.90 26.29 1.89
N VAL A 59 33.22 26.13 3.18
CA VAL A 59 32.51 26.77 4.28
C VAL A 59 32.85 28.26 4.25
N GLN A 60 31.84 29.12 4.23
CA GLN A 60 32.00 30.57 4.33
C GLN A 60 30.96 31.19 5.25
N LYS A 61 31.18 32.41 5.70
CA LYS A 61 30.20 33.12 6.53
C LYS A 61 29.00 33.58 5.70
N LEU A 62 27.80 33.35 6.23
CA LEU A 62 26.54 33.77 5.59
C LEU A 62 26.54 35.26 5.26
N SER A 63 27.00 36.09 6.20
CA SER A 63 27.12 37.54 6.02
C SER A 63 27.98 37.92 4.80
N SER A 64 29.09 37.20 4.58
CA SER A 64 30.02 37.47 3.46
C SER A 64 29.45 36.98 2.12
N TYR A 65 28.74 35.85 2.13
CA TYR A 65 28.07 35.33 0.95
C TYR A 65 26.97 36.27 0.46
N VAL A 66 26.06 36.65 1.37
CA VAL A 66 24.92 37.51 1.06
C VAL A 66 25.40 38.88 0.60
N ALA A 67 26.43 39.46 1.24
CA ALA A 67 27.01 40.72 0.80
C ALA A 67 27.57 40.63 -0.65
N ASN A 68 28.30 39.58 -0.96
CA ASN A 68 28.86 39.35 -2.30
C ASN A 68 27.76 39.17 -3.37
N GLN A 69 26.72 38.37 -3.03
CA GLN A 69 25.54 38.21 -3.88
C GLN A 69 24.88 39.57 -4.15
N VAL A 70 24.66 40.37 -3.11
CA VAL A 70 24.03 41.69 -3.26
C VAL A 70 24.85 42.64 -4.11
N GLU A 71 26.17 42.66 -3.96
CA GLU A 71 27.07 43.47 -4.80
C GLU A 71 27.11 43.02 -6.26
N THR A 72 27.04 41.71 -6.52
CA THR A 72 27.21 41.15 -7.86
C THR A 72 25.91 41.14 -8.66
N ASP A 73 24.82 40.67 -8.05
CA ASP A 73 23.59 40.31 -8.75
C ASP A 73 22.39 41.21 -8.38
N TYR A 74 22.49 41.97 -7.28
CA TYR A 74 21.38 42.76 -6.74
C TYR A 74 21.75 44.23 -6.45
N ASP A 75 22.78 44.75 -7.13
CA ASP A 75 23.22 46.14 -6.93
C ASP A 75 22.07 47.12 -7.21
N GLY A 76 21.98 48.16 -6.37
CA GLY A 76 20.91 49.15 -6.44
C GLY A 76 19.53 48.70 -5.91
N ILE A 77 19.35 47.48 -5.42
CA ILE A 77 18.08 47.05 -4.79
C ILE A 77 18.11 47.32 -3.28
N ASP A 78 17.31 48.28 -2.81
CA ASP A 78 17.24 48.66 -1.38
C ASP A 78 16.84 47.49 -0.46
N MET A 79 15.91 46.64 -0.89
CA MET A 79 15.49 45.47 -0.12
C MET A 79 16.59 44.41 0.01
N ALA A 80 17.44 44.24 -1.01
CA ALA A 80 18.56 43.32 -0.97
C ALA A 80 19.63 43.82 0.03
N LYS A 81 19.86 45.14 0.09
CA LYS A 81 20.73 45.76 1.11
C LYS A 81 20.21 45.55 2.53
N LEU A 82 18.90 45.68 2.75
CA LEU A 82 18.28 45.38 4.05
C LEU A 82 18.48 43.92 4.46
N ILE A 83 18.39 42.98 3.52
CA ILE A 83 18.65 41.55 3.79
C ILE A 83 20.14 41.35 4.14
N ALA A 84 21.07 41.99 3.42
CA ALA A 84 22.49 41.94 3.75
C ALA A 84 22.80 42.50 5.15
N ASP A 85 22.19 43.62 5.54
CA ASP A 85 22.36 44.20 6.87
C ASP A 85 21.82 43.28 7.97
N GLN A 86 20.69 42.61 7.74
CA GLN A 86 20.14 41.62 8.67
C GLN A 86 21.04 40.39 8.78
N CYS A 87 21.57 39.88 7.67
CA CYS A 87 22.54 38.79 7.68
C CYS A 87 23.88 39.20 8.32
N ALA A 88 24.28 40.47 8.22
CA ALA A 88 25.46 40.98 8.92
C ALA A 88 25.23 41.07 10.44
N SER A 89 24.00 41.33 10.89
CA SER A 89 23.67 41.38 12.33
C SER A 89 23.40 40.00 12.95
N LEU A 90 22.70 39.12 12.23
CA LEU A 90 22.17 37.85 12.77
C LEU A 90 22.95 36.63 12.26
N GLY A 91 23.57 36.75 11.09
CA GLY A 91 24.30 35.67 10.41
C GLY A 91 25.82 35.84 10.43
N ALA A 92 26.36 36.73 11.27
CA ALA A 92 27.81 37.01 11.32
C ALA A 92 28.63 35.77 11.71
N GLU A 93 28.09 34.93 12.58
CA GLU A 93 28.73 33.71 13.06
C GLU A 93 28.26 32.45 12.34
N VAL A 94 27.19 32.55 11.53
CA VAL A 94 26.62 31.42 10.79
C VAL A 94 27.54 31.02 9.65
N ASP A 95 28.04 29.80 9.73
CA ASP A 95 28.78 29.14 8.66
C ASP A 95 27.79 28.46 7.71
N MET A 96 27.93 28.74 6.42
CA MET A 96 27.14 28.10 5.38
C MET A 96 28.03 27.20 4.51
N THR A 97 27.51 26.03 4.20
CA THR A 97 28.09 25.11 3.22
C THR A 97 27.29 25.27 1.95
N LEU A 98 27.93 25.69 0.86
CA LEU A 98 27.26 25.83 -0.44
C LEU A 98 27.01 24.45 -1.05
N SER A 99 25.93 23.78 -0.63
CA SER A 99 25.45 22.56 -1.26
C SER A 99 24.50 22.94 -2.41
N TYR A 100 24.95 22.76 -3.65
CA TYR A 100 24.08 22.83 -4.82
C TYR A 100 23.25 21.54 -4.90
N GLY A 101 22.20 21.42 -4.08
CA GLY A 101 21.37 20.21 -4.09
C GLY A 101 20.19 20.14 -3.11
N GLU A 102 20.05 21.06 -2.16
CA GLU A 102 19.13 20.85 -1.02
C GLU A 102 17.63 21.04 -1.34
N GLU A 103 17.26 21.57 -2.50
CA GLU A 103 15.84 21.61 -2.93
C GLU A 103 15.33 20.21 -3.34
N CYS A 104 16.21 19.29 -3.75
CA CYS A 104 15.82 17.89 -3.99
C CYS A 104 15.86 17.04 -2.71
N GLU A 105 16.49 17.51 -1.62
CA GLU A 105 16.64 16.71 -0.40
C GLU A 105 15.52 16.90 0.62
N ARG A 106 14.67 17.93 0.49
CA ARG A 106 13.51 18.10 1.40
C ARG A 106 12.37 17.11 1.18
N GLU A 107 12.24 16.54 -0.02
CA GLU A 107 11.39 15.35 -0.24
C GLU A 107 12.18 14.07 0.05
N LEU A 108 13.48 14.03 -0.26
CA LEU A 108 14.33 12.85 -0.01
C LEU A 108 14.49 12.52 1.47
N GLN A 109 14.56 13.49 2.38
CA GLN A 109 14.71 13.24 3.83
C GLN A 109 13.44 12.69 4.48
N VAL A 110 12.26 13.00 3.93
CA VAL A 110 10.99 12.38 4.37
C VAL A 110 10.86 10.97 3.80
N GLU A 111 11.43 10.69 2.61
CA GLU A 111 11.46 9.36 2.00
C GLU A 111 12.60 8.45 2.55
N GLU A 112 13.74 9.01 2.96
CA GLU A 112 14.90 8.25 3.46
C GLU A 112 14.62 7.54 4.80
N GLU A 113 13.69 8.05 5.62
CA GLU A 113 13.34 7.39 6.89
C GLU A 113 12.42 6.16 6.71
N GLU A 114 11.83 5.89 5.52
CA GLU A 114 10.88 4.79 5.32
C GLU A 114 11.36 3.60 4.47
N GLN A 115 12.55 3.62 3.87
CA GLN A 115 13.02 2.51 3.00
C GLN A 115 14.39 1.96 3.38
N GLN A 116 14.47 1.22 4.50
CA GLN A 116 15.44 0.13 4.59
C GLN A 116 14.94 -1.06 3.76
N GLU A 117 15.09 -0.99 2.44
CA GLU A 117 14.88 -2.15 1.57
C GLU A 117 15.94 -3.21 1.86
N LYS A 118 15.56 -4.21 2.66
CA LYS A 118 16.41 -5.37 2.90
C LYS A 118 16.31 -6.29 1.69
N ASP A 119 17.32 -6.25 0.83
CA ASP A 119 17.48 -7.23 -0.24
C ASP A 119 17.63 -8.63 0.36
N VAL A 120 16.59 -9.45 0.22
CA VAL A 120 16.60 -10.85 0.61
C VAL A 120 16.57 -11.70 -0.66
N GLU A 121 17.69 -12.36 -0.96
CA GLU A 121 17.74 -13.35 -2.04
C GLU A 121 16.81 -14.53 -1.71
N MET A 122 15.74 -14.65 -2.49
CA MET A 122 14.77 -15.74 -2.36
C MET A 122 15.23 -16.96 -3.15
N ARG A 123 14.93 -18.16 -2.63
CA ARG A 123 15.21 -19.40 -3.36
C ARG A 123 14.37 -19.46 -4.64
N GLU A 124 15.04 -19.76 -5.75
CA GLU A 124 14.40 -20.00 -7.05
C GLU A 124 13.24 -21.02 -6.91
N GLN A 125 12.06 -20.64 -7.38
CA GLN A 125 10.88 -21.50 -7.43
C GLN A 125 10.65 -21.98 -8.85
N LYS A 126 10.24 -23.24 -8.99
CA LYS A 126 9.84 -23.79 -10.28
C LYS A 126 8.31 -23.80 -10.38
N PRO A 127 7.74 -23.42 -11.54
CA PRO A 127 6.32 -23.58 -11.79
C PRO A 127 5.89 -25.02 -11.52
N ARG A 128 4.77 -25.20 -10.81
CA ARG A 128 4.19 -26.52 -10.60
C ARG A 128 3.38 -26.92 -11.82
N VAL A 129 3.45 -28.19 -12.18
CA VAL A 129 2.64 -28.75 -13.27
C VAL A 129 1.27 -29.09 -12.71
N GLU A 130 0.24 -28.38 -13.18
CA GLU A 130 -1.15 -28.62 -12.80
C GLU A 130 -1.81 -29.62 -13.76
N ALA A 131 -2.43 -30.66 -13.19
CA ALA A 131 -3.20 -31.63 -13.96
C ALA A 131 -4.48 -30.97 -14.49
N SER A 132 -4.72 -31.08 -15.79
CA SER A 132 -5.99 -30.63 -16.37
C SER A 132 -7.10 -31.62 -16.07
N TRP A 133 -8.27 -31.10 -15.75
CA TRP A 133 -9.50 -31.86 -15.59
C TRP A 133 -10.54 -31.36 -16.61
N ASN A 134 -11.72 -31.97 -16.61
CA ASN A 134 -12.78 -31.60 -17.56
C ASN A 134 -13.45 -30.27 -17.19
N TYR A 135 -12.81 -29.15 -17.56
CA TYR A 135 -13.27 -27.80 -17.23
C TYR A 135 -14.71 -27.53 -17.65
N SER A 136 -15.20 -28.17 -18.72
CA SER A 136 -16.59 -27.99 -19.16
C SER A 136 -17.63 -28.47 -18.16
N SER A 137 -17.27 -29.31 -17.18
CA SER A 137 -18.20 -29.72 -16.13
C SER A 137 -18.68 -28.55 -15.28
N ILE A 138 -17.88 -27.48 -15.15
CA ILE A 138 -18.26 -26.27 -14.40
C ILE A 138 -19.51 -25.62 -14.99
N LEU A 139 -19.70 -25.74 -16.32
CA LEU A 139 -20.83 -25.16 -17.04
C LEU A 139 -22.19 -25.76 -16.63
N THR A 140 -22.17 -26.98 -16.08
CA THR A 140 -23.35 -27.78 -15.72
C THR A 140 -23.46 -28.08 -14.22
N ALA A 141 -22.48 -27.64 -13.43
CA ALA A 141 -22.41 -27.89 -11.99
C ALA A 141 -23.39 -26.98 -11.24
N LYS A 142 -23.97 -27.48 -10.13
CA LYS A 142 -24.90 -26.71 -9.28
C LYS A 142 -24.30 -26.41 -7.90
N SER A 143 -23.21 -27.07 -7.57
CA SER A 143 -22.41 -26.95 -6.36
C SER A 143 -20.93 -27.10 -6.71
N ALA A 144 -20.05 -26.68 -5.80
CA ALA A 144 -18.61 -26.86 -6.01
C ALA A 144 -18.22 -28.34 -6.14
N GLN A 145 -18.96 -29.25 -5.51
CA GLN A 145 -18.68 -30.68 -5.52
C GLN A 145 -19.16 -31.40 -6.80
N ASP A 146 -20.01 -30.77 -7.62
CA ASP A 146 -20.48 -31.34 -8.90
C ASP A 146 -19.43 -31.27 -10.02
N VAL A 147 -18.34 -30.54 -9.77
CA VAL A 147 -17.24 -30.37 -10.73
C VAL A 147 -16.42 -31.66 -10.83
N GLN A 148 -15.92 -32.00 -12.03
CA GLN A 148 -15.17 -33.23 -12.29
C GLN A 148 -13.71 -33.16 -11.82
N THR A 149 -13.49 -32.71 -10.59
CA THR A 149 -12.18 -32.64 -9.94
C THR A 149 -12.34 -32.79 -8.43
N THR A 150 -11.24 -33.05 -7.73
CA THR A 150 -11.24 -33.08 -6.26
C THR A 150 -11.26 -31.64 -5.73
N VAL A 151 -12.34 -31.31 -5.05
CA VAL A 151 -12.53 -30.06 -4.30
C VAL A 151 -12.37 -30.31 -2.81
N VAL A 152 -11.75 -29.37 -2.12
CA VAL A 152 -11.47 -29.43 -0.67
C VAL A 152 -12.05 -28.18 -0.02
N PRO A 153 -12.80 -28.30 1.11
CA PRO A 153 -13.26 -27.14 1.86
C PRO A 153 -12.08 -26.26 2.28
N LEU A 154 -12.27 -24.93 2.24
CA LEU A 154 -11.23 -23.97 2.60
C LEU A 154 -10.71 -24.22 4.02
N ALA A 155 -11.62 -24.45 4.96
CA ALA A 155 -11.31 -24.75 6.35
C ALA A 155 -10.41 -25.99 6.53
N GLU A 156 -10.47 -26.97 5.62
CA GLU A 156 -9.66 -28.19 5.67
C GLU A 156 -8.29 -28.01 4.99
N GLY A 157 -8.20 -27.14 3.98
CA GLY A 157 -6.95 -26.82 3.28
C GLY A 157 -6.06 -25.82 4.03
N MET A 158 -6.66 -24.90 4.79
CA MET A 158 -5.96 -23.80 5.49
C MET A 158 -5.02 -24.20 6.63
N PRO A 159 -5.25 -25.26 7.42
CA PRO A 159 -4.30 -25.71 8.44
C PRO A 159 -2.92 -26.06 7.89
N GLN A 160 -2.83 -26.42 6.61
CA GLN A 160 -1.56 -26.70 5.93
C GLN A 160 -0.81 -25.42 5.52
N LEU A 161 -1.45 -24.26 5.67
CA LEU A 161 -1.02 -22.97 5.13
C LEU A 161 -0.79 -21.96 6.26
N TRP A 162 0.48 -21.76 6.61
CA TRP A 162 0.98 -20.63 7.42
C TRP A 162 0.20 -20.29 8.70
N GLY A 163 -0.39 -21.30 9.38
CA GLY A 163 -1.10 -21.10 10.65
C GLY A 163 -2.52 -20.55 10.52
N LEU A 164 -3.08 -20.50 9.30
CA LEU A 164 -4.44 -19.98 9.04
C LEU A 164 -5.56 -20.97 9.43
N GLY A 165 -5.23 -22.14 9.98
CA GLY A 165 -6.22 -23.16 10.38
C GLY A 165 -7.12 -22.76 11.55
N ASP A 166 -6.74 -21.75 12.35
CA ASP A 166 -7.56 -21.28 13.48
C ASP A 166 -8.62 -20.26 13.09
N VAL A 167 -8.52 -19.67 11.89
CA VAL A 167 -9.55 -18.79 11.33
C VAL A 167 -10.79 -19.62 10.99
N ALA A 168 -11.97 -19.15 11.40
CA ALA A 168 -13.23 -19.89 11.25
C ALA A 168 -13.80 -19.79 9.82
N TRP A 169 -13.05 -20.28 8.82
CA TRP A 169 -13.40 -20.18 7.40
C TRP A 169 -14.80 -20.74 7.10
N PRO A 170 -15.60 -20.10 6.23
CA PRO A 170 -16.93 -20.59 5.87
C PRO A 170 -16.88 -21.95 5.18
N ALA A 171 -17.81 -22.84 5.54
CA ALA A 171 -17.92 -24.19 4.96
C ALA A 171 -18.35 -24.18 3.47
N THR A 172 -18.83 -23.03 2.99
CA THR A 172 -19.29 -22.79 1.61
C THR A 172 -18.17 -22.42 0.65
N ILE A 173 -16.94 -22.23 1.13
CA ILE A 173 -15.78 -21.96 0.27
C ILE A 173 -14.98 -23.23 0.08
N PHE A 174 -14.69 -23.56 -1.17
CA PHE A 174 -13.95 -24.73 -1.61
C PHE A 174 -12.79 -24.29 -2.49
N GLY A 175 -11.69 -25.04 -2.52
CA GLY A 175 -10.63 -24.89 -3.50
C GLY A 175 -10.41 -26.18 -4.26
N THR A 176 -10.00 -26.08 -5.53
CA THR A 176 -9.50 -27.25 -6.26
C THR A 176 -8.18 -27.72 -5.66
N THR A 177 -7.84 -28.97 -5.93
CA THR A 177 -6.51 -29.49 -5.55
C THR A 177 -5.38 -28.67 -6.21
N SER A 178 -5.58 -28.21 -7.46
CA SER A 178 -4.63 -27.34 -8.16
C SER A 178 -4.43 -26.02 -7.43
N PHE A 179 -5.52 -25.38 -6.99
CA PHE A 179 -5.48 -24.16 -6.19
C PHE A 179 -4.63 -24.36 -4.93
N PHE A 180 -4.89 -25.39 -4.12
CA PHE A 180 -4.12 -25.65 -2.91
C PHE A 180 -2.66 -26.02 -3.21
N ILE A 181 -2.37 -26.71 -4.31
CA ILE A 181 -0.99 -27.00 -4.73
C ILE A 181 -0.21 -25.71 -5.01
N THR A 182 -0.85 -24.67 -5.55
CA THR A 182 -0.21 -23.36 -5.74
C THR A 182 0.12 -22.67 -4.41
N LEU A 183 -0.66 -22.94 -3.36
CA LEU A 183 -0.45 -22.40 -2.01
C LEU A 183 0.49 -23.25 -1.16
N ALA A 184 0.55 -24.57 -1.38
CA ALA A 184 1.36 -25.54 -0.61
C ALA A 184 2.87 -25.47 -0.94
N SER A 185 3.39 -24.26 -1.11
CA SER A 185 4.78 -23.98 -1.37
C SER A 185 5.59 -23.94 -0.08
N LYS A 186 6.88 -24.31 -0.14
CA LYS A 186 7.84 -24.10 0.96
C LYS A 186 8.25 -22.62 1.11
N THR A 187 7.66 -21.73 0.32
CA THR A 187 7.93 -20.30 0.33
C THR A 187 7.25 -19.61 1.49
N THR A 188 7.72 -18.39 1.76
CA THR A 188 7.09 -17.48 2.72
C THR A 188 5.69 -17.10 2.25
N LEU A 189 4.83 -16.78 3.22
CA LEU A 189 3.47 -16.28 2.99
C LEU A 189 3.46 -15.02 2.08
N LYS A 190 4.58 -14.30 2.02
CA LYS A 190 4.76 -13.08 1.20
C LYS A 190 4.48 -13.27 -0.29
N TYR A 191 4.70 -14.47 -0.81
CA TYR A 191 4.46 -14.81 -2.22
C TYR A 191 3.29 -15.78 -2.39
N ALA A 192 2.49 -16.00 -1.33
CA ALA A 192 1.25 -16.74 -1.46
C ALA A 192 0.38 -16.03 -2.51
N ARG A 193 -0.31 -16.79 -3.35
CA ARG A 193 -1.21 -16.21 -4.33
C ARG A 193 -2.38 -15.49 -3.64
N VAL A 194 -2.82 -14.39 -4.23
CA VAL A 194 -4.08 -13.70 -3.89
C VAL A 194 -5.20 -14.39 -4.66
N VAL A 195 -6.38 -14.50 -4.07
CA VAL A 195 -7.54 -15.06 -4.75
C VAL A 195 -8.09 -14.00 -5.70
N ASP A 196 -7.85 -14.17 -6.99
CA ASP A 196 -8.31 -13.22 -8.01
C ASP A 196 -9.64 -13.62 -8.65
N SER A 197 -9.83 -14.91 -8.98
CA SER A 197 -11.02 -15.41 -9.66
C SER A 197 -11.71 -16.53 -8.88
N VAL A 198 -13.03 -16.46 -8.79
CA VAL A 198 -13.87 -17.44 -8.10
C VAL A 198 -15.07 -17.85 -8.95
N ALA A 199 -15.45 -19.12 -8.87
CA ALA A 199 -16.71 -19.61 -9.44
C ALA A 199 -17.79 -19.66 -8.34
N LEU A 200 -18.88 -18.93 -8.53
CA LEU A 200 -20.03 -18.90 -7.64
C LEU A 200 -21.12 -19.83 -8.18
N PHE A 201 -21.65 -20.70 -7.32
CA PHE A 201 -22.70 -21.65 -7.67
C PHE A 201 -24.07 -21.23 -7.12
N PRO A 202 -25.19 -21.69 -7.71
CA PRO A 202 -26.54 -21.30 -7.32
C PRO A 202 -26.93 -21.77 -5.91
N ASN A 203 -26.24 -22.76 -5.37
CA ASN A 203 -26.40 -23.21 -4.00
C ASN A 203 -25.67 -22.30 -2.97
N GLY A 204 -24.90 -21.30 -3.43
CA GLY A 204 -24.11 -20.41 -2.58
C GLY A 204 -22.66 -20.87 -2.37
N ASP A 205 -22.25 -21.99 -2.96
CA ASP A 205 -20.86 -22.43 -2.90
C ASP A 205 -19.95 -21.52 -3.71
N VAL A 206 -18.73 -21.35 -3.22
CA VAL A 206 -17.66 -20.59 -3.87
C VAL A 206 -16.50 -21.52 -4.12
N LEU A 207 -16.04 -21.63 -5.37
CA LEU A 207 -14.90 -22.45 -5.74
C LEU A 207 -13.72 -21.57 -6.16
N LEU A 208 -12.61 -21.73 -5.46
CA LEU A 208 -11.33 -21.11 -5.73
C LEU A 208 -10.57 -21.92 -6.79
N LEU A 209 -10.18 -21.26 -7.87
CA LEU A 209 -9.52 -21.85 -9.04
C LEU A 209 -8.05 -21.40 -9.12
N SER A 210 -7.17 -22.26 -9.64
CA SER A 210 -5.85 -21.81 -10.10
C SER A 210 -5.98 -20.82 -11.27
N ASP A 211 -4.93 -20.07 -11.62
CA ASP A 211 -4.99 -19.14 -12.76
C ASP A 211 -5.27 -19.91 -14.07
N LYS A 212 -4.61 -21.06 -14.25
CA LYS A 212 -4.84 -21.96 -15.39
C LYS A 212 -6.29 -22.45 -15.46
N GLU A 213 -6.88 -22.80 -14.32
CA GLU A 213 -8.28 -23.24 -14.25
C GLU A 213 -9.26 -22.09 -14.51
N ALA A 214 -8.96 -20.89 -13.99
CA ALA A 214 -9.76 -19.69 -14.21
C ALA A 214 -9.75 -19.27 -15.69
N ASP A 215 -8.59 -19.28 -16.34
CA ASP A 215 -8.45 -18.99 -17.78
C ASP A 215 -9.26 -19.98 -18.62
N ALA A 216 -9.14 -21.28 -18.32
CA ALA A 216 -9.92 -22.31 -19.03
C ALA A 216 -11.43 -22.17 -18.81
N ALA A 217 -11.86 -21.79 -17.60
CA ALA A 217 -13.26 -21.52 -17.31
C ALA A 217 -13.75 -20.27 -18.07
N LEU A 218 -12.94 -19.21 -18.13
CA LEU A 218 -13.25 -17.98 -18.84
C LEU A 218 -13.39 -18.21 -20.35
N GLU A 219 -12.49 -18.99 -20.96
CA GLU A 219 -12.59 -19.41 -22.36
C GLU A 219 -13.92 -20.11 -22.65
N LEU A 220 -14.35 -21.01 -21.74
CA LEU A 220 -15.62 -21.73 -21.87
C LEU A 220 -16.84 -20.81 -21.72
N VAL A 221 -16.75 -19.81 -20.84
CA VAL A 221 -17.79 -18.77 -20.69
C VAL A 221 -17.91 -17.95 -21.97
N TRP A 222 -16.77 -17.56 -22.57
CA TRP A 222 -16.74 -16.79 -23.82
C TRP A 222 -17.17 -17.60 -25.05
N ALA A 223 -16.87 -18.90 -25.08
CA ALA A 223 -17.25 -19.80 -26.18
C ALA A 223 -18.75 -20.10 -26.24
N ARG A 224 -19.54 -19.73 -25.22
CA ARG A 224 -21.00 -19.91 -25.23
C ARG A 224 -21.61 -19.06 -26.35
N PRO A 225 -22.32 -19.66 -27.32
CA PRO A 225 -23.00 -18.88 -28.35
C PRO A 225 -24.06 -18.01 -27.68
N SER A 226 -23.88 -16.69 -27.74
CA SER A 226 -24.90 -15.69 -27.36
C SER A 226 -26.12 -15.87 -28.25
N ARG A 227 -26.99 -16.81 -27.88
CA ARG A 227 -28.25 -17.04 -28.59
C ARG A 227 -29.25 -16.05 -28.03
N SER A 228 -29.33 -14.89 -28.69
CA SER A 228 -30.28 -13.79 -28.51
C SER A 228 -29.86 -12.66 -27.55
N VAL A 229 -30.27 -11.44 -27.86
CA VAL A 229 -30.25 -10.26 -26.98
C VAL A 229 -31.02 -10.53 -25.68
N LEU A 230 -32.02 -11.42 -25.73
CA LEU A 230 -32.67 -11.98 -24.54
C LEU A 230 -31.76 -12.94 -23.76
N GLY A 231 -30.84 -13.65 -24.40
CA GLY A 231 -29.83 -14.48 -23.73
C GLY A 231 -28.77 -13.66 -22.98
N LEU A 232 -28.51 -12.41 -23.38
CA LEU A 232 -27.69 -11.48 -22.60
C LEU A 232 -28.41 -11.00 -21.31
N LEU A 233 -29.73 -10.83 -21.39
CA LEU A 233 -30.59 -10.47 -20.26
C LEU A 233 -30.91 -11.68 -19.36
N TRP A 234 -31.05 -12.88 -19.93
CA TRP A 234 -31.39 -14.12 -19.24
C TRP A 234 -30.17 -14.92 -18.77
N GLY A 235 -29.01 -14.75 -19.42
CA GLY A 235 -27.72 -15.27 -18.94
C GLY A 235 -27.30 -14.61 -17.61
N ARG A 236 -27.86 -13.44 -17.30
CA ARG A 236 -27.82 -12.81 -15.96
C ARG A 236 -28.90 -13.35 -15.00
N LEU A 237 -29.91 -14.07 -15.48
CA LEU A 237 -31.06 -14.54 -14.68
C LEU A 237 -31.00 -16.02 -14.28
N ASN A 238 -30.13 -16.85 -14.88
CA ASN A 238 -29.86 -18.21 -14.38
C ASN A 238 -28.59 -18.85 -14.98
N PRO A 239 -27.41 -18.28 -14.75
CA PRO A 239 -26.19 -19.00 -15.00
C PRO A 239 -26.07 -20.13 -13.95
N GLN A 240 -25.84 -21.38 -14.39
CA GLN A 240 -25.59 -22.49 -13.46
C GLN A 240 -24.34 -22.26 -12.60
N PHE A 241 -23.50 -21.30 -12.97
CA PHE A 241 -22.44 -20.73 -12.14
C PHE A 241 -22.05 -19.36 -12.72
N THR A 242 -21.55 -18.43 -11.90
CA THR A 242 -20.89 -17.19 -12.37
C THR A 242 -19.40 -17.26 -12.09
N LEU A 243 -18.59 -16.70 -13.00
CA LEU A 243 -17.15 -16.51 -12.79
C LEU A 243 -16.93 -15.04 -12.47
N GLU A 244 -16.46 -14.75 -11.26
CA GLU A 244 -16.30 -13.39 -10.75
C GLU A 244 -14.84 -13.12 -10.38
N ASN A 245 -14.43 -11.87 -10.56
CA ASN A 245 -13.15 -11.38 -10.05
C ASN A 245 -13.36 -10.80 -8.64
N VAL A 246 -12.59 -11.27 -7.66
CA VAL A 246 -12.75 -10.88 -6.25
C VAL A 246 -12.47 -9.40 -6.01
N ALA A 247 -11.50 -8.81 -6.73
CA ALA A 247 -11.23 -7.37 -6.61
C ALA A 247 -12.42 -6.52 -7.10
N MET A 248 -13.18 -7.02 -8.08
CA MET A 248 -14.37 -6.33 -8.59
C MET A 248 -15.58 -6.43 -7.66
N LEU A 249 -15.62 -7.45 -6.78
CA LEU A 249 -16.69 -7.58 -5.77
C LEU A 249 -16.62 -6.48 -4.70
N HIS A 250 -15.42 -5.94 -4.43
CA HIS A 250 -15.23 -4.82 -3.49
C HIS A 250 -15.80 -3.48 -3.97
N HIS A 251 -16.20 -3.37 -5.24
CA HIS A 251 -16.68 -2.13 -5.86
C HIS A 251 -18.20 -2.05 -6.01
N ALA A 252 -18.98 -2.77 -5.20
CA ALA A 252 -20.43 -2.57 -5.07
C ALA A 252 -20.83 -1.21 -4.42
N ALA A 253 -20.02 -0.15 -4.62
CA ALA A 253 -20.33 1.23 -4.27
C ALA A 253 -21.57 1.77 -5.02
N ASP A 254 -21.99 1.10 -6.11
CA ASP A 254 -23.17 1.44 -6.90
C ASP A 254 -24.49 0.86 -6.34
N GLY A 255 -24.48 0.27 -5.14
CA GLY A 255 -25.69 -0.25 -4.48
C GLY A 255 -26.26 -1.53 -5.10
N THR A 256 -25.56 -2.15 -6.05
CA THR A 256 -25.87 -3.50 -6.53
C THR A 256 -25.46 -4.52 -5.46
N PRO A 257 -26.38 -5.34 -4.96
CA PRO A 257 -26.04 -6.38 -3.99
C PRO A 257 -25.07 -7.37 -4.64
N SER A 258 -24.02 -7.71 -3.90
CA SER A 258 -23.06 -8.71 -4.34
C SER A 258 -23.76 -10.06 -4.58
N PRO A 259 -23.33 -10.83 -5.60
CA PRO A 259 -23.87 -12.16 -5.88
C PRO A 259 -23.47 -13.21 -4.82
N MET A 260 -22.59 -12.86 -3.89
CA MET A 260 -22.03 -13.76 -2.89
C MET A 260 -22.63 -13.51 -1.49
N ALA A 261 -22.57 -14.51 -0.62
CA ALA A 261 -22.95 -14.32 0.78
C ALA A 261 -21.89 -13.47 1.50
N ILE A 262 -22.34 -12.59 2.39
CA ILE A 262 -21.47 -11.67 3.17
C ILE A 262 -20.33 -12.43 3.87
N ASP A 263 -20.62 -13.60 4.47
CA ASP A 263 -19.60 -14.40 5.14
C ASP A 263 -18.47 -14.85 4.20
N ASN A 264 -18.81 -15.18 2.96
CA ASN A 264 -17.82 -15.59 1.95
C ASN A 264 -17.01 -14.38 1.46
N GLU A 265 -17.65 -13.22 1.27
CA GLU A 265 -16.97 -11.97 0.92
C GLU A 265 -15.95 -11.56 1.95
N VAL A 266 -16.35 -11.52 3.22
CA VAL A 266 -15.44 -11.14 4.29
C VAL A 266 -14.28 -12.12 4.40
N ALA A 267 -14.53 -13.42 4.25
CA ALA A 267 -13.48 -14.44 4.27
C ALA A 267 -12.47 -14.26 3.12
N LEU A 268 -12.93 -14.00 1.89
CA LEU A 268 -12.04 -13.81 0.75
C LEU A 268 -11.30 -12.47 0.80
N ALA A 269 -11.98 -11.41 1.23
CA ALA A 269 -11.38 -10.11 1.52
C ALA A 269 -10.22 -10.24 2.49
N LEU A 270 -10.46 -10.95 3.60
CA LEU A 270 -9.47 -11.19 4.63
C LEU A 270 -8.28 -12.01 4.11
N LEU A 271 -8.54 -13.06 3.32
CA LEU A 271 -7.51 -13.88 2.70
C LEU A 271 -6.63 -13.10 1.70
N ASN A 272 -7.23 -12.10 1.03
CA ASN A 272 -6.56 -11.21 0.10
C ASN A 272 -5.80 -10.06 0.78
N GLY A 273 -5.93 -9.89 2.09
CA GLY A 273 -5.22 -8.87 2.86
C GLY A 273 -5.98 -7.55 3.04
N VAL A 274 -7.29 -7.52 2.80
CA VAL A 274 -8.11 -6.33 3.04
C VAL A 274 -8.17 -6.04 4.55
N THR A 275 -7.91 -4.79 4.93
CA THR A 275 -7.93 -4.35 6.35
C THR A 275 -9.15 -3.50 6.72
N ARG A 276 -9.93 -3.05 5.73
CA ARG A 276 -11.10 -2.17 5.93
C ARG A 276 -12.40 -2.93 5.72
N PHE A 277 -13.31 -2.78 6.68
CA PHE A 277 -14.57 -3.52 6.75
C PHE A 277 -15.67 -2.60 7.27
N ASP A 278 -16.77 -2.53 6.52
CA ASP A 278 -17.92 -1.71 6.88
C ASP A 278 -18.68 -2.29 8.10
N ALA A 279 -19.65 -1.53 8.62
CA ALA A 279 -20.43 -1.96 9.78
C ALA A 279 -21.26 -3.24 9.50
N THR A 280 -21.62 -3.51 8.25
CA THR A 280 -22.46 -4.66 7.88
C THR A 280 -21.68 -5.98 7.89
N THR A 281 -20.39 -5.92 7.58
CA THR A 281 -19.48 -7.07 7.57
C THR A 281 -18.85 -7.40 8.93
N GLN A 282 -18.95 -6.50 9.90
CA GLN A 282 -18.38 -6.68 11.25
C GLN A 282 -18.80 -7.98 11.97
N PRO A 283 -20.06 -8.44 11.94
CA PRO A 283 -20.44 -9.70 12.57
C PRO A 283 -19.71 -10.91 11.98
N SER A 284 -19.66 -10.99 10.65
CA SER A 284 -18.96 -12.03 9.91
C SER A 284 -17.45 -11.99 10.16
N LEU A 285 -16.87 -10.80 10.23
CA LEU A 285 -15.45 -10.60 10.54
C LEU A 285 -15.11 -11.12 11.95
N LYS A 286 -15.93 -10.78 12.94
CA LYS A 286 -15.75 -11.26 14.32
C LYS A 286 -15.90 -12.78 14.41
N ALA A 287 -16.82 -13.38 13.65
CA ALA A 287 -16.96 -14.83 13.60
C ALA A 287 -15.68 -15.51 13.09
N LEU A 288 -15.05 -14.97 12.03
CA LEU A 288 -13.78 -15.48 11.49
C LEU A 288 -12.63 -15.40 12.50
N LEU A 289 -12.59 -14.33 13.29
CA LEU A 289 -11.51 -14.00 14.23
C LEU A 289 -11.76 -14.47 15.67
N ALA A 290 -12.77 -15.31 15.89
CA ALA A 290 -13.23 -15.72 17.23
C ALA A 290 -12.08 -16.22 18.11
N LYS A 291 -11.14 -16.98 17.56
CA LYS A 291 -9.99 -17.53 18.30
C LYS A 291 -8.83 -16.53 18.38
N PRO A 292 -8.13 -16.42 19.52
CA PRO A 292 -6.93 -15.58 19.64
C PRO A 292 -5.83 -15.92 18.60
N LEU A 293 -5.61 -17.21 18.35
CA LEU A 293 -4.62 -17.66 17.36
C LEU A 293 -4.97 -17.23 15.92
N ALA A 294 -6.25 -17.09 15.60
CA ALA A 294 -6.68 -16.58 14.30
C ALA A 294 -6.22 -15.13 14.08
N ARG A 295 -6.29 -14.30 15.13
CA ARG A 295 -5.91 -12.87 15.06
C ARG A 295 -4.42 -12.69 14.79
N VAL A 296 -3.60 -13.50 15.45
CA VAL A 296 -2.14 -13.54 15.20
C VAL A 296 -1.84 -14.01 13.78
N ALA A 297 -2.50 -15.08 13.32
CA ALA A 297 -2.31 -15.60 11.97
C ALA A 297 -2.70 -14.56 10.90
N ILE A 298 -3.79 -13.82 11.11
CA ILE A 298 -4.22 -12.74 10.22
C ILE A 298 -3.26 -11.56 10.24
N SER A 299 -2.75 -11.12 11.39
CA SER A 299 -1.72 -10.07 11.44
C SER A 299 -0.51 -10.44 10.57
N ASN A 300 -0.02 -11.67 10.71
CA ASN A 300 1.09 -12.18 9.89
C ASN A 300 0.75 -12.24 8.40
N LEU A 301 -0.52 -12.53 8.06
CA LEU A 301 -1.02 -12.50 6.68
C LEU A 301 -1.00 -11.10 6.11
N ILE A 302 -1.50 -10.10 6.84
CA ILE A 302 -1.50 -8.69 6.40
C ILE A 302 -0.08 -8.19 6.16
N ASP A 303 0.84 -8.48 7.09
CA ASP A 303 2.26 -8.12 6.95
C ASP A 303 2.88 -8.81 5.73
N ALA A 304 2.53 -10.08 5.50
CA ALA A 304 3.01 -10.81 4.34
C ALA A 304 2.46 -10.25 3.02
N ARG A 305 1.24 -9.72 3.01
CA ARG A 305 0.61 -9.08 1.85
C ARG A 305 1.17 -7.68 1.55
N GLY A 306 2.07 -7.15 2.39
CA GLY A 306 2.58 -5.78 2.26
C GLY A 306 1.56 -4.72 2.73
N GLU A 307 0.50 -5.15 3.41
CA GLU A 307 -0.60 -4.31 3.85
C GLU A 307 -0.43 -3.84 5.31
N GLY A 308 0.75 -4.07 5.92
CA GLY A 308 1.05 -3.69 7.30
C GLY A 308 0.89 -2.19 7.58
N ARG A 309 1.20 -1.33 6.60
CA ARG A 309 0.93 0.13 6.72
C ARG A 309 -0.57 0.44 6.82
N ASN A 310 -1.41 -0.38 6.20
CA ASN A 310 -2.87 -0.24 6.18
C ASN A 310 -3.52 -0.95 7.37
N TRP A 311 -2.74 -1.61 8.22
CA TRP A 311 -3.21 -2.25 9.46
C TRP A 311 -3.50 -1.23 10.56
N ILE A 312 -2.62 -0.23 10.71
CA ILE A 312 -2.70 0.76 11.79
C ILE A 312 -4.01 1.54 11.66
N GLU A 313 -4.80 1.54 12.73
CA GLU A 313 -6.13 2.18 12.82
C GLU A 313 -7.21 1.61 11.89
N SER A 314 -6.97 0.45 11.28
CA SER A 314 -7.93 -0.23 10.42
C SER A 314 -9.12 -0.81 11.20
N ASP A 315 -10.20 -1.11 10.47
CA ASP A 315 -11.38 -1.77 11.05
C ASP A 315 -11.03 -3.18 11.55
N LEU A 316 -10.12 -3.85 10.86
CA LEU A 316 -9.60 -5.17 11.22
C LEU A 316 -8.80 -5.13 12.52
N GLU A 317 -7.89 -4.17 12.68
CA GLU A 317 -7.12 -4.01 13.92
C GLU A 317 -8.06 -3.69 15.11
N LYS A 318 -9.02 -2.79 14.90
CA LYS A 318 -10.03 -2.46 15.91
C LYS A 318 -10.84 -3.69 16.31
N ALA A 319 -11.26 -4.51 15.34
CA ALA A 319 -11.99 -5.74 15.60
C ALA A 319 -11.15 -6.71 16.45
N CYS A 320 -9.88 -6.92 16.11
CA CYS A 320 -8.96 -7.75 16.89
C CYS A 320 -8.81 -7.25 18.34
N LYS A 321 -8.51 -5.97 18.53
CA LYS A 321 -8.33 -5.36 19.87
C LYS A 321 -9.59 -5.46 20.72
N LEU A 322 -10.77 -5.20 20.13
CA LEU A 322 -12.04 -5.33 20.84
C LEU A 322 -12.29 -6.76 21.32
N MET A 323 -11.94 -7.75 20.50
CA MET A 323 -12.12 -9.17 20.86
C MET A 323 -11.12 -9.61 21.93
N GLU A 324 -9.89 -9.09 21.91
CA GLU A 324 -8.90 -9.34 22.97
C GLU A 324 -9.37 -8.80 24.32
N LEU A 325 -9.97 -7.60 24.34
CA LEU A 325 -10.55 -7.04 25.56
C LEU A 325 -11.71 -7.88 26.10
N VAL A 326 -12.53 -8.45 25.21
CA VAL A 326 -13.63 -9.35 25.59
C VAL A 326 -13.11 -10.66 26.16
N ASP A 327 -12.05 -11.23 25.58
CA ASP A 327 -11.44 -12.46 26.10
C ASP A 327 -10.86 -12.24 27.50
N VAL A 328 -10.11 -11.16 27.72
CA VAL A 328 -9.56 -10.79 29.03
C VAL A 328 -10.65 -10.55 30.07
N ALA A 329 -11.82 -10.04 29.66
CA ALA A 329 -12.96 -9.84 30.56
C ALA A 329 -13.69 -11.16 30.92
N ASN A 330 -13.49 -12.22 30.14
CA ASN A 330 -14.13 -13.52 30.33
C ASN A 330 -13.22 -14.57 31.00
N GLU A 331 -11.93 -14.27 31.17
CA GLU A 331 -10.96 -15.05 31.98
C GLU A 331 -11.01 -14.67 33.47
#